data_AF-A0A1P8Y970-F1
#
_entry.id   AF-A0A1P8Y970-F1
#
_cell.length_a   1.000
_cell.length_b   1.000
_cell.length_c   1.000
_cell.angle_alpha   90.00
_cell.angle_beta   90.00
_cell.angle_gamma   90.00
#
_symmetry.space_group_name_H-M   'P 1'
#
loop_
_entity.id
_entity.type
_entity.pdbx_description
1 polymer ?
#
loop_
_entity_poly.entity_id
_entity_poly.type
_entity_poly.pdbx_seq_one_letter_code
_entity_poly.pdbx_strand_id
1 'polypeptide(L)'
;MTAPSHLLDLDDSASVTAADSEGSLLSAALGGAQVRATAESVNEGALDRIRDLRPRSIVLVTSGGRAGRAASVLTGALGARIGVPILHLPAVPPWVGSLDVVVVAGEDAGDPRLLSAVDSALRRGAEVVIAAPDEGPLRAAGAGRAMQLPPRIRVADQHGFLRYLSAGLAVLTVLGPSRTDNLLPDLHELADAVDAEALRGHPANEVFHNPAKSLAVRMRGRRVVLAGDGPATGALARHGAEVLMRTAGAVVAAADLSDVVASATRFASGGSVAEAAGYDPIFHDEELDGPPPSIPVRVFVLSSAATKAAASRRIAVLPDAELVLAVEDDEEIDKGAGRWLGSAPRSSSWR
;
A
#
# COMPACT_ATOMS: atom_id res chain seq x y z
N MET A 1 9.90 28.60 29.72
CA MET A 1 10.04 29.13 28.35
C MET A 1 10.72 28.06 27.50
N THR A 2 9.94 27.11 27.01
CA THR A 2 10.38 26.17 25.99
C THR A 2 10.32 26.91 24.67
N ALA A 3 11.45 27.03 23.98
CA ALA A 3 11.49 27.59 22.63
C ALA A 3 10.51 26.81 21.73
N PRO A 4 9.84 27.45 20.76
CA PRO A 4 9.09 26.71 19.76
C PRO A 4 10.06 25.75 19.08
N SER A 5 9.69 24.46 19.02
CA SER A 5 10.48 23.45 18.34
C SER A 5 10.82 23.97 16.94
N HIS A 6 12.11 24.05 16.62
CA HIS A 6 12.54 24.31 15.26
C HIS A 6 11.78 23.35 14.35
N LEU A 7 11.07 23.89 13.36
CA LEU A 7 10.58 23.12 12.23
C LEU A 7 11.76 22.24 11.78
N LEU A 8 11.62 20.91 11.88
CA LEU A 8 12.58 20.01 11.26
C LEU A 8 12.67 20.39 9.78
N ASP A 9 13.82 20.89 9.37
CA ASP A 9 14.10 21.14 7.96
C ASP A 9 14.26 19.77 7.28
N LEU A 10 13.37 19.49 6.33
CA LEU A 10 13.39 18.21 5.63
C LEU A 10 14.54 18.13 4.61
N ASP A 11 15.12 19.25 4.20
CA ASP A 11 16.29 19.26 3.31
C ASP A 11 17.60 19.02 4.06
N ASP A 12 17.62 19.24 5.37
CA ASP A 12 18.72 18.81 6.23
C ASP A 12 18.64 17.30 6.51
N SER A 13 19.21 16.52 5.60
CA SER A 13 19.26 15.06 5.71
C SER A 13 19.91 14.54 7.00
N ALA A 14 20.86 15.30 7.59
CA ALA A 14 21.51 14.92 8.85
C ALA A 14 20.53 15.08 10.01
N SER A 15 19.78 16.19 10.05
CA SER A 15 18.70 16.39 11.03
C SER A 15 17.58 15.36 10.89
N VAL A 16 17.18 15.02 9.66
CA VAL A 16 16.16 13.97 9.42
C VAL A 16 16.64 12.61 9.93
N THR A 17 17.89 12.24 9.67
CA THR A 17 18.48 10.98 10.14
C THR A 17 18.62 10.96 11.66
N ALA A 18 19.03 12.09 12.26
CA ALA A 18 19.13 12.23 13.71
C ALA A 18 17.76 12.15 14.41
N ALA A 19 16.69 12.58 13.74
CA ALA A 19 15.32 12.46 14.23
C ALA A 19 14.77 11.03 14.16
N ASP A 20 15.34 10.16 13.31
CA ASP A 20 14.94 8.75 13.17
C ASP A 20 15.57 7.85 14.26
N SER A 21 15.30 8.15 15.53
CA SER A 21 15.87 7.41 16.67
C SER A 21 15.44 5.94 16.75
N GLU A 22 14.34 5.58 16.08
CA GLU A 22 13.78 4.23 16.09
C GLU A 22 14.15 3.43 14.83
N GLY A 23 14.91 4.01 13.89
CA GLY A 23 15.30 3.35 12.64
C GLY A 23 14.10 3.06 11.71
N SER A 24 13.06 3.88 11.79
CA SER A 24 11.83 3.77 11.01
C SER A 24 12.09 3.93 9.51
N LEU A 25 13.00 4.82 9.12
CA LEU A 25 13.35 5.06 7.70
C LEU A 25 14.02 3.83 7.10
N LEU A 26 15.00 3.26 7.81
CA LEU A 26 15.63 1.99 7.40
C LEU A 26 14.60 0.87 7.36
N SER A 27 13.75 0.75 8.38
CA SER A 27 12.71 -0.26 8.42
C SER A 27 11.71 -0.15 7.26
N ALA A 28 11.37 1.06 6.82
CA ALA A 28 10.50 1.28 5.66
C ALA A 28 11.21 0.90 4.35
N ALA A 29 12.51 1.21 4.23
CA ALA A 29 13.33 0.88 3.07
C ALA A 29 13.56 -0.64 2.90
N LEU A 30 13.40 -1.45 3.95
CA LEU A 30 13.48 -2.92 3.88
C LEU A 30 12.26 -3.59 3.21
N GLY A 31 11.37 -2.81 2.58
CA GLY A 31 10.21 -3.31 1.85
C GLY A 31 10.55 -4.35 0.78
N GLY A 32 11.47 -4.06 -0.13
CA GLY A 32 11.86 -5.00 -1.19
C GLY A 32 12.55 -6.25 -0.63
N ALA A 33 13.31 -6.11 0.45
CA ALA A 33 13.91 -7.25 1.15
C ALA A 33 12.85 -8.21 1.72
N GLN A 34 11.73 -7.71 2.26
CA GLN A 34 10.61 -8.55 2.74
C GLN A 34 9.99 -9.37 1.59
N VAL A 35 9.83 -8.76 0.42
CA VAL A 35 9.27 -9.42 -0.77
C VAL A 35 10.24 -10.48 -1.29
N ARG A 36 11.52 -10.13 -1.46
CA ARG A 36 12.59 -11.08 -1.85
C ARG A 36 12.69 -12.27 -0.91
N ALA A 37 12.64 -12.04 0.40
CA ALA A 37 12.65 -13.13 1.38
C ALA A 37 11.47 -14.11 1.22
N THR A 38 10.31 -13.61 0.77
CA THR A 38 9.16 -14.47 0.47
C THR A 38 9.41 -15.28 -0.80
N ALA A 39 9.94 -14.63 -1.86
CA ALA A 39 10.31 -15.30 -3.10
C ALA A 39 11.32 -16.44 -2.85
N GLU A 40 12.36 -16.19 -2.06
CA GLU A 40 13.34 -17.21 -1.69
C GLU A 40 12.72 -18.37 -0.90
N SER A 41 11.79 -18.07 0.02
CA SER A 41 11.07 -19.13 0.74
C SER A 41 10.31 -20.05 -0.22
N VAL A 42 9.71 -19.49 -1.28
CA VAL A 42 9.00 -20.27 -2.30
C VAL A 42 9.98 -21.07 -3.17
N ASN A 43 11.10 -20.48 -3.56
CA ASN A 43 12.16 -21.15 -4.34
C ASN A 43 12.76 -22.33 -3.58
N GLU A 44 12.88 -22.22 -2.26
CA GLU A 44 13.32 -23.28 -1.34
C GLU A 44 12.25 -24.35 -1.08
N GLY A 45 11.07 -24.25 -1.70
CA GLY A 45 10.01 -25.26 -1.64
C GLY A 45 9.00 -25.09 -0.50
N ALA A 46 8.95 -23.93 0.17
CA ALA A 46 8.02 -23.70 1.29
C ALA A 46 6.54 -23.96 0.93
N LEU A 47 6.17 -23.81 -0.35
CA LEU A 47 4.81 -23.98 -0.86
C LEU A 47 4.62 -25.18 -1.81
N ASP A 48 5.56 -26.13 -1.85
CA ASP A 48 5.52 -27.21 -2.85
C ASP A 48 4.28 -28.11 -2.76
N ARG A 49 3.69 -28.26 -1.57
CA ARG A 49 2.48 -29.09 -1.37
C ARG A 49 1.27 -28.59 -2.15
N ILE A 50 1.21 -27.29 -2.47
CA ILE A 50 0.06 -26.69 -3.16
C ILE A 50 0.28 -26.46 -4.66
N ARG A 51 1.48 -26.68 -5.18
CA ARG A 51 1.87 -26.35 -6.57
C ARG A 51 0.94 -26.95 -7.63
N ASP A 52 0.56 -28.21 -7.46
CA ASP A 52 -0.29 -28.92 -8.43
C ASP A 52 -1.77 -28.94 -8.06
N LEU A 53 -2.16 -28.24 -6.98
CA LEU A 53 -3.54 -28.24 -6.53
C LEU A 53 -4.43 -27.35 -7.40
N ARG A 54 -5.71 -27.70 -7.40
CA ARG A 54 -6.78 -26.91 -8.00
C ARG A 54 -7.84 -26.65 -6.94
N PRO A 55 -7.57 -25.70 -6.02
CA PRO A 55 -8.48 -25.47 -4.91
C PRO A 55 -9.80 -24.88 -5.40
N ARG A 56 -10.87 -25.25 -4.70
CA ARG A 56 -12.20 -24.68 -4.80
C ARG A 56 -12.22 -23.24 -4.31
N SER A 57 -11.45 -22.93 -3.27
CA SER A 57 -11.36 -21.57 -2.72
C SER A 57 -10.02 -21.31 -2.01
N ILE A 58 -9.67 -20.04 -1.89
CA ILE A 58 -8.56 -19.55 -1.07
C ILE A 58 -9.17 -18.71 0.04
N VAL A 59 -9.01 -19.16 1.29
CA VAL A 59 -9.55 -18.48 2.47
C VAL A 59 -8.40 -17.79 3.22
N LEU A 60 -8.45 -16.47 3.29
CA LEU A 60 -7.52 -15.66 4.05
C LEU A 60 -8.11 -15.42 5.45
N VAL A 61 -7.44 -15.91 6.49
CA VAL A 61 -7.77 -15.62 7.89
C VAL A 61 -6.60 -14.85 8.49
N THR A 62 -6.83 -13.59 8.84
CA THR A 62 -5.76 -12.71 9.25
C THR A 62 -5.96 -12.23 10.68
N SER A 63 -4.85 -11.92 11.37
CA SER A 63 -4.92 -10.95 12.47
C SER A 63 -5.41 -9.62 11.89
N GLY A 64 -5.98 -8.75 12.73
CA GLY A 64 -6.30 -7.39 12.31
C GLY A 64 -5.05 -6.63 11.83
N GLY A 65 -5.23 -5.39 11.35
CA GLY A 65 -4.11 -4.54 10.94
C GLY A 65 -3.50 -4.97 9.59
N ARG A 66 -2.18 -5.11 9.51
CA ARG A 66 -1.42 -5.16 8.24
C ARG A 66 -1.74 -6.40 7.40
N ALA A 67 -1.87 -7.55 8.05
CA ALA A 67 -2.26 -8.80 7.39
C ALA A 67 -3.66 -8.66 6.76
N GLY A 68 -4.63 -8.15 7.52
CA GLY A 68 -5.98 -7.90 7.01
C GLY A 68 -6.04 -6.84 5.90
N ARG A 69 -5.21 -5.80 5.97
CA ARG A 69 -5.09 -4.79 4.90
C ARG A 69 -4.50 -5.38 3.63
N ALA A 70 -3.44 -6.19 3.73
CA ALA A 70 -2.87 -6.90 2.59
C ALA A 70 -3.89 -7.84 1.95
N ALA A 71 -4.64 -8.61 2.76
CA ALA A 71 -5.74 -9.46 2.28
C ALA A 71 -6.84 -8.66 1.56
N SER A 72 -7.19 -7.48 2.08
CA SER A 72 -8.18 -6.59 1.45
C SER A 72 -7.68 -6.05 0.11
N VAL A 73 -6.40 -5.65 0.01
CA VAL A 73 -5.78 -5.19 -1.24
C VAL A 73 -5.72 -6.33 -2.26
N LEU A 74 -5.28 -7.52 -1.87
CA LEU A 74 -5.26 -8.72 -2.71
C LEU A 74 -6.65 -9.05 -3.26
N THR A 75 -7.65 -9.12 -2.37
CA THR A 75 -9.03 -9.45 -2.75
C THR A 75 -9.60 -8.38 -3.68
N GLY A 76 -9.36 -7.10 -3.39
CA GLY A 76 -9.83 -5.99 -4.21
C GLY A 76 -9.15 -5.89 -5.58
N ALA A 77 -7.87 -6.28 -5.69
CA ALA A 77 -7.09 -6.19 -6.93
C ALA A 77 -7.28 -7.42 -7.83
N LEU A 78 -7.43 -8.61 -7.23
CA LEU A 78 -7.34 -9.89 -7.95
C LEU A 78 -8.64 -10.71 -7.88
N GLY A 79 -9.51 -10.48 -6.89
CA GLY A 79 -10.64 -11.36 -6.60
C GLY A 79 -11.64 -11.53 -7.77
N ALA A 80 -11.87 -10.48 -8.55
CA ALA A 80 -12.72 -10.53 -9.74
C ALA A 80 -12.00 -10.98 -11.02
N ARG A 81 -10.66 -11.09 -10.98
CA ARG A 81 -9.80 -11.38 -12.15
C ARG A 81 -9.26 -12.80 -12.12
N ILE A 82 -9.17 -13.43 -10.95
CA ILE A 82 -8.64 -14.77 -10.79
C ILE A 82 -9.75 -15.83 -10.86
N GLY A 83 -9.44 -16.97 -11.48
CA GLY A 83 -10.39 -18.09 -11.63
C GLY A 83 -10.63 -18.93 -10.36
N VAL A 84 -10.31 -18.41 -9.17
CA VAL A 84 -10.59 -19.05 -7.88
C VAL A 84 -11.07 -18.01 -6.87
N PRO A 85 -12.18 -18.25 -6.13
CA PRO A 85 -12.64 -17.30 -5.12
C PRO A 85 -11.60 -17.07 -4.03
N ILE A 86 -11.28 -15.80 -3.78
CA ILE A 86 -10.48 -15.34 -2.63
C ILE A 86 -11.44 -14.77 -1.59
N LEU A 87 -11.45 -15.35 -0.39
CA LEU A 87 -12.33 -14.92 0.70
C LEU A 87 -11.50 -14.46 1.90
N HIS A 88 -11.62 -13.19 2.27
CA HIS A 88 -11.08 -12.68 3.54
C HIS A 88 -12.14 -12.80 4.64
N LEU A 89 -11.92 -13.68 5.60
CA LEU A 89 -12.91 -14.04 6.63
C LEU A 89 -12.30 -13.97 8.04
N PRO A 90 -13.10 -13.65 9.06
CA PRO A 90 -12.61 -13.53 10.44
C PRO A 90 -12.26 -14.87 11.09
N ALA A 91 -12.72 -16.00 10.52
CA ALA A 91 -12.45 -17.36 10.99
C ALA A 91 -12.67 -18.36 9.85
N VAL A 92 -12.19 -19.60 10.01
CA VAL A 92 -12.34 -20.68 9.02
C VAL A 92 -13.77 -21.22 9.02
N PRO A 93 -14.55 -21.03 7.93
CA PRO A 93 -15.94 -21.46 7.88
C PRO A 93 -16.12 -22.99 7.94
N PRO A 94 -17.29 -23.48 8.40
CA PRO A 94 -17.58 -24.92 8.48
C PRO A 94 -17.49 -25.69 7.16
N TRP A 95 -17.68 -25.02 6.02
CA TRP A 95 -17.62 -25.65 4.69
C TRP A 95 -16.20 -25.87 4.17
N VAL A 96 -15.18 -25.28 4.80
CA VAL A 96 -13.77 -25.44 4.42
C VAL A 96 -13.38 -26.91 4.60
N GLY A 97 -12.68 -27.47 3.61
CA GLY A 97 -12.21 -28.86 3.63
C GLY A 97 -11.02 -29.09 2.71
N SER A 98 -10.81 -30.34 2.31
CA SER A 98 -9.63 -30.79 1.57
C SER A 98 -9.43 -30.23 0.16
N LEU A 99 -10.41 -29.48 -0.35
CA LEU A 99 -10.31 -28.79 -1.64
C LEU A 99 -10.05 -27.29 -1.46
N ASP A 100 -9.77 -26.79 -0.26
CA ASP A 100 -9.52 -25.38 -0.02
C ASP A 100 -8.08 -25.16 0.49
N VAL A 101 -7.55 -23.98 0.17
CA VAL A 101 -6.29 -23.49 0.73
C VAL A 101 -6.63 -22.39 1.75
N VAL A 102 -6.15 -22.53 2.97
CA VAL A 102 -6.32 -21.54 4.04
C VAL A 102 -4.98 -20.86 4.30
N VAL A 103 -4.93 -19.54 4.11
CA VAL A 103 -3.78 -18.72 4.47
C VAL A 103 -4.08 -18.05 5.81
N VAL A 104 -3.33 -18.44 6.84
CA VAL A 104 -3.41 -17.84 8.18
C VAL A 104 -2.25 -16.88 8.34
N ALA A 105 -2.52 -15.58 8.54
CA ALA A 105 -1.49 -14.55 8.52
C ALA A 105 -1.61 -13.60 9.72
N GLY A 106 -0.50 -13.36 10.42
CA GLY A 106 -0.49 -12.38 11.51
C GLY A 106 0.87 -12.17 12.18
N GLU A 107 0.90 -11.21 13.11
CA GLU A 107 2.13 -10.78 13.79
C GLU A 107 2.37 -11.52 15.11
N ASP A 108 1.32 -11.95 15.80
CA ASP A 108 1.39 -12.62 17.09
C ASP A 108 1.17 -14.14 16.94
N ALA A 109 2.21 -14.93 17.21
CA ALA A 109 2.15 -16.40 17.21
C ALA A 109 1.34 -16.98 18.40
N GLY A 110 0.95 -16.14 19.35
CA GLY A 110 0.05 -16.47 20.45
C GLY A 110 -1.43 -16.17 20.19
N ASP A 111 -1.81 -15.53 19.08
CA ASP A 111 -3.18 -15.11 18.83
C ASP A 111 -4.15 -16.32 18.80
N PRO A 112 -5.09 -16.43 19.76
CA PRO A 112 -6.04 -17.54 19.83
C PRO A 112 -6.91 -17.69 18.57
N ARG A 113 -7.15 -16.60 17.82
CA ARG A 113 -7.92 -16.63 16.58
C ARG A 113 -7.15 -17.35 15.47
N LEU A 114 -5.85 -17.05 15.34
CA LEU A 114 -4.98 -17.73 14.37
C LEU A 114 -4.79 -19.20 14.74
N LEU A 115 -4.62 -19.50 16.03
CA LEU A 115 -4.55 -20.88 16.52
C LEU A 115 -5.82 -21.67 16.18
N SER A 116 -6.98 -21.10 16.47
CA SER A 116 -8.28 -21.71 16.15
C SER A 116 -8.47 -21.90 14.65
N ALA A 117 -7.96 -20.97 13.84
CA ALA A 117 -8.02 -21.05 12.38
C ALA A 117 -7.16 -22.21 11.85
N VAL A 118 -5.89 -22.29 12.25
CA VAL A 118 -4.98 -23.38 11.86
C VAL A 118 -5.55 -24.73 12.27
N ASP A 119 -5.93 -24.88 13.53
CA ASP A 119 -6.46 -26.12 14.08
C ASP A 119 -7.76 -26.57 13.39
N SER A 120 -8.68 -25.63 13.12
CA SER A 120 -9.93 -25.93 12.41
C SER A 120 -9.70 -26.30 10.95
N ALA A 121 -8.82 -25.60 10.23
CA ALA A 121 -8.50 -25.90 8.84
C ALA A 121 -7.82 -27.28 8.71
N LEU A 122 -6.83 -27.54 9.55
CA LEU A 122 -6.10 -28.82 9.58
C LEU A 122 -7.00 -30.01 9.95
N ARG A 123 -7.94 -29.86 10.89
CA ARG A 123 -8.92 -30.92 11.21
C ARG A 123 -9.86 -31.24 10.05
N ARG A 124 -10.16 -30.25 9.21
CA ARG A 124 -11.03 -30.42 8.03
C ARG A 124 -10.26 -30.86 6.79
N GLY A 125 -8.95 -31.05 6.91
CA GLY A 125 -8.08 -31.54 5.84
C GLY A 125 -7.74 -30.49 4.78
N ALA A 126 -8.00 -29.20 5.03
CA ALA A 126 -7.58 -28.13 4.14
C ALA A 126 -6.05 -27.99 4.13
N GLU A 127 -5.51 -27.50 3.02
CA GLU A 127 -4.11 -27.11 2.96
C GLU A 127 -3.91 -25.78 3.68
N VAL A 128 -2.92 -25.69 4.56
CA VAL A 128 -2.72 -24.53 5.42
C VAL A 128 -1.37 -23.90 5.18
N VAL A 129 -1.35 -22.62 4.86
CA VAL A 129 -0.16 -21.76 4.78
C VAL A 129 -0.19 -20.79 5.95
N ILE A 130 0.88 -20.74 6.73
CA ILE A 130 1.01 -19.86 7.89
C ILE A 130 2.05 -18.77 7.58
N ALA A 131 1.60 -17.52 7.48
CA ALA A 131 2.44 -16.34 7.27
C ALA A 131 2.57 -15.52 8.57
N ALA A 132 3.25 -16.11 9.55
CA ALA A 132 3.44 -15.58 10.90
C ALA A 132 4.78 -16.05 11.49
N PRO A 133 5.27 -15.47 12.61
CA PRO A 133 6.46 -15.97 13.29
C PRO A 133 6.38 -17.47 13.59
N ASP A 134 7.39 -18.24 13.18
CA ASP A 134 7.48 -19.68 13.41
C ASP A 134 8.00 -19.97 14.84
N GLU A 135 7.21 -19.57 15.82
CA GLU A 135 7.50 -19.72 17.23
C GLU A 135 6.22 -19.98 18.05
N GLY A 136 6.39 -20.21 19.35
CA GLY A 136 5.27 -20.26 20.28
C GLY A 136 4.18 -21.31 19.93
N PRO A 137 2.92 -21.03 20.33
CA PRO A 137 1.78 -21.92 20.09
C PRO A 137 1.48 -22.19 18.61
N LEU A 138 1.67 -21.19 17.73
CA LEU A 138 1.35 -21.34 16.31
C LEU A 138 2.29 -22.32 15.60
N ARG A 139 3.58 -22.33 15.96
CA ARG A 139 4.53 -23.36 15.53
C ARG A 139 4.07 -24.75 15.92
N ALA A 140 3.62 -24.93 17.17
CA ALA A 140 3.14 -26.22 17.66
C ALA A 140 1.87 -26.67 16.92
N ALA A 141 0.93 -25.75 16.66
CA ALA A 141 -0.32 -26.05 15.95
C ALA A 141 -0.10 -26.46 14.48
N GLY A 142 0.88 -25.85 13.80
CA GLY A 142 1.21 -26.12 12.40
C GLY A 142 2.25 -27.22 12.16
N ALA A 143 2.93 -27.70 13.21
CA ALA A 143 4.10 -28.57 13.10
C ALA A 143 3.86 -29.80 12.19
N GLY A 144 4.64 -29.91 11.12
CA GLY A 144 4.59 -31.01 10.15
C GLY A 144 3.32 -31.08 9.28
N ARG A 145 2.35 -30.19 9.49
CA ARG A 145 1.02 -30.26 8.85
C ARG A 145 0.67 -29.01 8.04
N ALA A 146 1.22 -27.85 8.41
CA ALA A 146 1.10 -26.61 7.64
C ALA A 146 2.41 -26.32 6.87
N MET A 147 2.31 -25.46 5.86
CA MET A 147 3.45 -24.79 5.22
C MET A 147 3.72 -23.47 5.93
N GLN A 148 5.00 -23.15 6.16
CA GLN A 148 5.40 -21.98 6.93
C GLN A 148 6.05 -20.93 6.03
N LEU A 149 5.64 -19.67 6.18
CA LEU A 149 6.25 -18.48 5.59
C LEU A 149 6.59 -17.48 6.71
N PRO A 150 7.59 -17.78 7.56
CA PRO A 150 7.95 -16.90 8.66
C PRO A 150 8.63 -15.62 8.16
N PRO A 151 8.55 -14.50 8.92
CA PRO A 151 9.30 -13.30 8.62
C PRO A 151 10.81 -13.56 8.71
N ARG A 152 11.52 -13.44 7.58
CA ARG A 152 13.01 -13.51 7.54
C ARG A 152 13.67 -12.14 7.69
N ILE A 153 12.96 -11.07 7.31
CA ILE A 153 13.41 -9.69 7.47
C ILE A 153 12.67 -9.07 8.65
N ARG A 154 13.43 -8.50 9.59
CA ARG A 154 12.88 -7.81 10.76
C ARG A 154 12.62 -6.35 10.39
N VAL A 155 11.38 -5.92 10.54
CA VAL A 155 10.92 -4.55 10.34
C VAL A 155 10.00 -4.17 11.50
N ALA A 156 9.80 -2.88 11.72
CA ALA A 156 8.79 -2.39 12.64
C ALA A 156 7.39 -2.85 12.19
N ASP A 157 6.50 -3.12 13.14
CA ASP A 157 5.19 -3.73 12.89
C ASP A 157 4.35 -2.94 11.87
N GLN A 158 4.45 -1.60 11.87
CA GLN A 158 3.78 -0.75 10.90
C GLN A 158 4.17 -1.02 9.45
N HIS A 159 5.38 -1.53 9.20
CA HIS A 159 5.99 -1.77 7.88
C HIS A 159 5.86 -3.23 7.40
N GLY A 160 5.16 -4.09 8.13
CA GLY A 160 4.97 -5.51 7.79
C GLY A 160 3.95 -5.78 6.68
N PHE A 161 3.32 -4.76 6.09
CA PHE A 161 2.29 -4.93 5.05
C PHE A 161 2.79 -5.74 3.85
N LEU A 162 3.99 -5.41 3.34
CA LEU A 162 4.55 -6.04 2.15
C LEU A 162 4.81 -7.54 2.34
N ARG A 163 5.18 -7.99 3.54
CA ARG A 163 5.31 -9.42 3.88
C ARG A 163 4.02 -10.20 3.66
N TYR A 164 2.90 -9.65 4.10
CA TYR A 164 1.61 -10.34 3.97
C TYR A 164 1.08 -10.27 2.54
N LEU A 165 1.33 -9.16 1.85
CA LEU A 165 1.01 -9.00 0.44
C LEU A 165 1.78 -10.03 -0.40
N SER A 166 3.10 -10.12 -0.21
CA SER A 166 3.96 -11.08 -0.90
C SER A 166 3.59 -12.52 -0.58
N ALA A 167 3.25 -12.85 0.67
CA ALA A 167 2.80 -14.19 1.04
C ALA A 167 1.51 -14.60 0.31
N GLY A 168 0.54 -13.69 0.20
CA GLY A 168 -0.68 -13.93 -0.57
C GLY A 168 -0.41 -14.06 -2.08
N LEU A 169 0.42 -13.18 -2.65
CA LEU A 169 0.84 -13.27 -4.05
C LEU A 169 1.59 -14.57 -4.34
N ALA A 170 2.47 -15.02 -3.44
CA ALA A 170 3.20 -16.28 -3.55
C ALA A 170 2.24 -17.47 -3.64
N VAL A 171 1.25 -17.54 -2.74
CA VAL A 171 0.24 -18.61 -2.77
C VAL A 171 -0.54 -18.60 -4.09
N LEU A 172 -0.96 -17.41 -4.55
CA LEU A 172 -1.70 -17.29 -5.81
C LEU A 172 -0.84 -17.68 -7.03
N THR A 173 0.43 -17.33 -7.03
CA THR A 173 1.38 -17.63 -8.10
C THR A 173 1.66 -19.13 -8.19
N VAL A 174 1.88 -19.78 -7.04
CA VAL A 174 2.11 -21.23 -6.97
C VAL A 174 0.88 -22.03 -7.43
N LEU A 175 -0.33 -21.55 -7.13
CA LEU A 175 -1.59 -22.17 -7.57
C LEU A 175 -1.95 -21.84 -9.03
N GLY A 176 -1.30 -20.84 -9.62
CA GLY A 176 -1.76 -20.10 -10.80
C GLY A 176 -1.27 -20.48 -12.21
N PRO A 177 -0.34 -21.43 -12.49
CA PRO A 177 0.26 -21.55 -13.83
C PRO A 177 -0.67 -21.98 -14.96
N SER A 178 -1.98 -22.20 -14.71
CA SER A 178 -2.99 -22.41 -15.77
C SER A 178 -4.15 -21.39 -15.75
N ARG A 179 -4.13 -20.41 -14.84
CA ARG A 179 -5.25 -19.46 -14.60
C ARG A 179 -4.82 -18.00 -14.42
N THR A 180 -3.52 -17.70 -14.32
CA THR A 180 -3.01 -16.36 -14.00
C THR A 180 -1.93 -15.85 -14.94
N ASP A 181 -1.77 -16.44 -16.13
CA ASP A 181 -0.78 -15.99 -17.11
C ASP A 181 -0.91 -14.47 -17.30
N ASN A 182 0.17 -13.74 -16.98
CA ASN A 182 0.28 -12.28 -17.06
C ASN A 182 -0.59 -11.44 -16.09
N LEU A 183 -1.22 -12.05 -15.08
CA LEU A 183 -2.03 -11.33 -14.08
C LEU A 183 -1.25 -10.94 -12.82
N LEU A 184 -0.36 -11.83 -12.37
CA LEU A 184 0.38 -11.67 -11.12
C LEU A 184 1.79 -11.15 -11.44
N PRO A 185 2.30 -10.16 -10.69
CA PRO A 185 3.67 -9.71 -10.85
C PRO A 185 4.64 -10.81 -10.39
N ASP A 186 5.81 -10.88 -11.02
CA ASP A 186 6.92 -11.63 -10.44
C ASP A 186 7.34 -10.98 -9.10
N LEU A 187 7.67 -11.82 -8.11
CA LEU A 187 8.00 -11.30 -6.78
C LEU A 187 9.35 -10.57 -6.74
N HIS A 188 10.31 -10.90 -7.60
CA HIS A 188 11.57 -10.17 -7.70
C HIS A 188 11.35 -8.82 -8.39
N GLU A 189 10.58 -8.78 -9.48
CA GLU A 189 10.20 -7.51 -10.14
C GLU A 189 9.44 -6.58 -9.17
N LEU A 190 8.50 -7.13 -8.38
CA LEU A 190 7.81 -6.38 -7.35
C LEU A 190 8.77 -5.84 -6.28
N ALA A 191 9.77 -6.65 -5.87
CA ALA A 191 10.75 -6.22 -4.89
C ALA A 191 11.62 -5.07 -5.42
N ASP A 192 12.08 -5.18 -6.67
CA ASP A 192 12.89 -4.15 -7.33
C ASP A 192 12.11 -2.83 -7.46
N ALA A 193 10.82 -2.90 -7.81
CA ALA A 193 9.95 -1.72 -7.85
C ALA A 193 9.78 -1.07 -6.47
N VAL A 194 9.67 -1.87 -5.40
CA VAL A 194 9.59 -1.35 -4.03
C VAL A 194 10.91 -0.70 -3.59
N ASP A 195 12.05 -1.30 -3.93
CA ASP A 195 13.36 -0.71 -3.62
C ASP A 195 13.60 0.58 -4.40
N ALA A 196 13.17 0.65 -5.66
CA ALA A 196 13.24 1.86 -6.47
C ALA A 196 12.44 3.00 -5.83
N GLU A 197 11.23 2.74 -5.33
CA GLU A 197 10.44 3.73 -4.61
C GLU A 197 11.12 4.15 -3.29
N ALA A 198 11.71 3.22 -2.54
CA ALA A 198 12.47 3.53 -1.34
C ALA A 198 13.69 4.43 -1.63
N LEU A 199 14.38 4.21 -2.75
CA LEU A 199 15.49 5.04 -3.21
C LEU A 199 15.03 6.45 -3.60
N ARG A 200 13.87 6.60 -4.26
CA ARG A 200 13.27 7.92 -4.53
C ARG A 200 12.92 8.65 -3.23
N GLY A 201 12.44 7.91 -2.24
CA GLY A 201 12.14 8.39 -0.89
C GLY A 201 13.35 8.63 0.02
N HIS A 202 14.58 8.43 -0.46
CA HIS A 202 15.77 8.46 0.38
C HIS A 202 15.97 9.81 1.12
N PRO A 203 16.37 9.83 2.41
CA PRO A 203 16.49 11.06 3.20
C PRO A 203 17.47 12.10 2.65
N ALA A 204 18.48 11.67 1.88
CA ALA A 204 19.43 12.57 1.22
C ALA A 204 18.84 13.32 0.01
N ASN A 205 17.71 12.87 -0.55
CA ASN A 205 17.06 13.55 -1.66
C ASN A 205 16.32 14.78 -1.13
N GLU A 206 16.55 15.94 -1.75
CA GLU A 206 15.85 17.19 -1.46
C GLU A 206 14.33 17.04 -1.64
N VAL A 207 13.54 17.86 -0.96
CA VAL A 207 12.07 17.82 -0.94
C VAL A 207 11.49 17.80 -2.35
N PHE A 208 12.03 18.58 -3.27
CA PHE A 208 11.57 18.66 -4.66
C PHE A 208 11.74 17.35 -5.45
N HIS A 209 12.74 16.54 -5.10
CA HIS A 209 13.03 15.25 -5.75
C HIS A 209 12.52 14.04 -4.97
N ASN A 210 12.07 14.24 -3.73
CA ASN A 210 11.62 13.18 -2.84
C ASN A 210 10.08 13.19 -2.72
N PRO A 211 9.38 12.22 -3.34
CA PRO A 211 7.92 12.13 -3.27
C PRO A 211 7.36 12.06 -1.85
N ALA A 212 8.05 11.37 -0.94
CA ALA A 212 7.62 11.22 0.45
C ALA A 212 7.71 12.54 1.23
N LYS A 213 8.82 13.28 1.10
CA LYS A 213 8.95 14.63 1.70
C LYS A 213 7.96 15.61 1.10
N SER A 214 7.81 15.61 -0.22
CA SER A 214 6.81 16.40 -0.93
C SER A 214 5.39 16.11 -0.44
N LEU A 215 5.05 14.84 -0.19
CA LEU A 215 3.75 14.44 0.37
C LEU A 215 3.60 14.91 1.83
N ALA A 216 4.62 14.75 2.66
CA ALA A 216 4.61 15.18 4.05
C ALA A 216 4.39 16.69 4.20
N VAL A 217 5.07 17.51 3.38
CA VAL A 217 4.89 18.97 3.37
C VAL A 217 3.44 19.35 3.02
N ARG A 218 2.84 18.67 2.03
CA ARG A 218 1.45 18.94 1.61
C ARG A 218 0.39 18.46 2.62
N MET A 219 0.71 17.47 3.44
CA MET A 219 -0.16 16.98 4.52
C MET A 219 -0.11 17.88 5.77
N ARG A 220 1.01 18.58 5.98
CA ARG A 220 1.27 19.34 7.20
C ARG A 220 0.25 20.47 7.40
N GLY A 221 -0.32 20.54 8.60
CA GLY A 221 -1.28 21.59 8.98
C GLY A 221 -2.61 21.50 8.22
N ARG A 222 -2.94 20.35 7.61
CA ARG A 222 -4.17 20.12 6.86
C ARG A 222 -5.00 19.00 7.49
N ARG A 223 -6.31 19.02 7.23
CA ARG A 223 -7.17 17.85 7.43
C ARG A 223 -7.01 16.95 6.21
N VAL A 224 -6.45 15.76 6.38
CA VAL A 224 -6.11 14.89 5.25
C VAL A 224 -7.17 13.80 5.04
N VAL A 225 -7.55 13.61 3.78
CA VAL A 225 -8.35 12.46 3.33
C VAL A 225 -7.53 11.67 2.30
N LEU A 226 -7.32 10.38 2.58
CA LEU A 226 -6.83 9.42 1.59
C LEU A 226 -8.04 8.74 0.94
N ALA A 227 -8.18 8.88 -0.37
CA ALA A 227 -9.30 8.31 -1.10
C ALA A 227 -8.82 7.19 -2.04
N GLY A 228 -9.61 6.13 -2.17
CA GLY A 228 -9.42 5.12 -3.22
C GLY A 228 -10.44 5.27 -4.34
N ASP A 229 -10.02 5.14 -5.59
CA ASP A 229 -10.91 5.12 -6.75
C ASP A 229 -11.55 3.75 -7.05
N GLY A 230 -11.13 2.69 -6.34
CA GLY A 230 -11.66 1.34 -6.43
C GLY A 230 -11.34 0.49 -5.18
N PRO A 231 -11.73 -0.81 -5.16
CA PRO A 231 -11.62 -1.64 -3.96
C PRO A 231 -10.19 -1.79 -3.42
N ALA A 232 -9.21 -2.01 -4.30
CA ALA A 232 -7.80 -2.15 -3.92
C ALA A 232 -7.21 -0.83 -3.40
N THR A 233 -7.42 0.27 -4.12
CA THR A 233 -6.92 1.61 -3.74
C THR A 233 -7.63 2.13 -2.50
N GLY A 234 -8.89 1.78 -2.26
CA GLY A 234 -9.61 2.08 -1.02
C GLY A 234 -9.06 1.31 0.18
N ALA A 235 -8.71 0.04 0.01
CA ALA A 235 -8.00 -0.74 1.03
C ALA A 235 -6.61 -0.15 1.33
N LEU A 236 -5.89 0.31 0.29
CA LEU A 236 -4.59 0.97 0.43
C LEU A 236 -4.71 2.33 1.13
N ALA A 237 -5.75 3.12 0.84
CA ALA A 237 -6.01 4.39 1.51
C ALA A 237 -6.24 4.20 3.01
N ARG A 238 -7.00 3.17 3.40
CA ARG A 238 -7.18 2.79 4.81
C ARG A 238 -5.86 2.37 5.46
N HIS A 239 -5.03 1.62 4.74
CA HIS A 239 -3.70 1.25 5.23
C HIS A 239 -2.80 2.48 5.44
N GLY A 240 -2.77 3.42 4.48
CA GLY A 240 -2.01 4.66 4.60
C GLY A 240 -2.44 5.52 5.80
N ALA A 241 -3.74 5.63 6.05
CA ALA A 241 -4.27 6.34 7.22
C ALA A 241 -3.84 5.66 8.54
N GLU A 242 -3.84 4.33 8.59
CA GLU A 242 -3.34 3.57 9.75
C GLU A 242 -1.84 3.71 9.96
N VAL A 243 -1.05 3.82 8.88
CA VAL A 243 0.39 4.09 8.97
C VAL A 243 0.60 5.48 9.54
N LEU A 244 -0.02 6.52 8.95
CA LEU A 244 0.12 7.91 9.43
C LEU A 244 -0.32 8.09 10.88
N MET A 245 -1.39 7.40 11.30
CA MET A 245 -1.84 7.40 12.68
C MET A 245 -0.82 6.73 13.62
N ARG A 246 -0.26 5.57 13.23
CA ARG A 246 0.69 4.85 14.09
C ARG A 246 2.08 5.47 14.13
N THR A 247 2.55 6.07 13.04
CA THR A 247 3.93 6.60 12.95
C THR A 247 4.01 8.08 13.31
N ALA A 248 3.03 8.89 12.89
CA ALA A 248 3.04 10.33 13.06
C ALA A 248 1.97 10.85 14.05
N GLY A 249 1.13 9.97 14.59
CA GLY A 249 -0.03 10.38 15.40
C GLY A 249 -1.07 11.17 14.61
N ALA A 250 -0.98 11.16 13.27
CA ALA A 250 -1.81 11.98 12.41
C ALA A 250 -3.19 11.34 12.21
N VAL A 251 -4.25 12.10 12.52
CA VAL A 251 -5.63 11.66 12.28
C VAL A 251 -5.99 11.94 10.82
N VAL A 252 -6.02 10.87 10.03
CA VAL A 252 -6.29 10.92 8.59
C VAL A 252 -7.54 10.09 8.28
N ALA A 253 -8.47 10.67 7.53
CA ALA A 253 -9.65 9.92 7.08
C ALA A 253 -9.31 9.08 5.84
N ALA A 254 -9.88 7.88 5.75
CA ALA A 254 -9.82 7.06 4.55
C ALA A 254 -11.22 6.81 4.01
N ALA A 255 -11.44 7.04 2.72
CA ALA A 255 -12.77 6.97 2.11
C ALA A 255 -12.74 6.47 0.66
N ASP A 256 -13.90 6.07 0.15
CA ASP A 256 -14.05 5.82 -1.29
C ASP A 256 -14.21 7.16 -2.03
N LEU A 257 -13.65 7.27 -3.23
CA LEU A 257 -13.68 8.51 -4.02
C LEU A 257 -15.11 9.03 -4.25
N SER A 258 -16.10 8.14 -4.31
CA SER A 258 -17.51 8.50 -4.44
C SER A 258 -18.01 9.34 -3.26
N ASP A 259 -17.66 8.96 -2.04
CA ASP A 259 -18.08 9.65 -0.82
C ASP A 259 -17.34 10.98 -0.65
N VAL A 260 -16.08 11.02 -1.06
CA VAL A 260 -15.26 12.24 -1.07
C VAL A 260 -15.85 13.26 -2.04
N VAL A 261 -16.19 12.84 -3.27
CA VAL A 261 -16.86 13.70 -4.26
C VAL A 261 -18.23 14.17 -3.77
N ALA A 262 -19.02 13.29 -3.15
CA ALA A 262 -20.31 13.65 -2.56
C ALA A 262 -20.18 14.66 -1.40
N SER A 263 -18.99 14.78 -0.82
CA SER A 263 -18.67 15.69 0.29
C SER A 263 -18.01 17.00 -0.14
N ALA A 264 -17.80 17.22 -1.45
CA ALA A 264 -17.07 18.38 -1.99
C ALA A 264 -17.56 19.73 -1.44
N THR A 265 -18.88 19.94 -1.39
CA THR A 265 -19.48 21.18 -0.88
C THR A 265 -19.20 21.37 0.61
N ARG A 266 -19.22 20.30 1.41
CA ARG A 266 -18.91 20.36 2.85
C ARG A 266 -17.44 20.64 3.11
N PHE A 267 -16.55 20.15 2.25
CA PHE A 267 -15.12 20.48 2.33
C PHE A 267 -14.87 21.95 1.99
N ALA A 268 -15.57 22.50 1.00
CA ALA A 268 -15.47 23.91 0.65
C ALA A 268 -16.01 24.85 1.74
N SER A 269 -17.09 24.47 2.44
CA SER A 269 -17.72 25.30 3.48
C SER A 269 -17.11 25.16 4.88
N GLY A 270 -15.95 24.51 5.03
CA GLY A 270 -15.22 24.45 6.30
C GLY A 270 -15.85 23.63 7.44
N GLY A 271 -17.04 23.07 7.24
CA GLY A 271 -17.75 22.23 8.23
C GLY A 271 -18.62 22.99 9.24
N SER A 272 -18.58 24.33 9.26
CA SER A 272 -19.41 25.19 10.12
C SER A 272 -20.15 26.23 9.27
N VAL A 273 -21.46 26.04 9.11
CA VAL A 273 -22.34 27.01 8.43
C VAL A 273 -22.42 28.34 9.22
N ALA A 274 -22.10 28.31 10.52
CA ALA A 274 -22.16 29.47 11.41
C ALA A 274 -20.92 30.39 11.33
N GLU A 275 -19.73 29.83 11.06
CA GLU A 275 -18.48 30.63 10.91
C GLU A 275 -18.21 31.05 9.46
N ALA A 276 -18.78 30.35 8.48
CA ALA A 276 -18.64 30.69 7.06
C ALA A 276 -19.44 31.93 6.62
N ALA A 277 -20.35 32.45 7.46
CA ALA A 277 -21.23 33.57 7.09
C ALA A 277 -20.54 34.93 6.92
N GLY A 278 -19.23 35.02 7.16
CA GLY A 278 -18.41 36.22 6.94
C GLY A 278 -16.98 35.96 6.46
N TYR A 279 -16.65 34.71 6.07
CA TYR A 279 -15.31 34.35 5.63
C TYR A 279 -15.26 34.22 4.11
N ASP A 280 -14.58 35.17 3.45
CA ASP A 280 -14.22 35.05 2.04
C ASP A 280 -12.71 34.75 1.94
N PRO A 281 -12.31 33.55 1.48
CA PRO A 281 -10.90 33.19 1.36
C PRO A 281 -10.12 34.05 0.36
N ILE A 282 -10.80 34.80 -0.54
CA ILE A 282 -10.15 35.71 -1.50
C ILE A 282 -9.80 37.05 -0.83
N PHE A 283 -10.54 37.46 0.20
CA PHE A 283 -10.35 38.75 0.89
C PHE A 283 -9.85 38.60 2.33
N HIS A 284 -9.60 37.38 2.79
CA HIS A 284 -9.10 37.12 4.14
C HIS A 284 -7.61 37.45 4.25
N ASP A 285 -7.28 38.36 5.16
CA ASP A 285 -5.92 38.75 5.52
C ASP A 285 -5.54 38.12 6.87
N GLU A 286 -4.58 37.19 6.88
CA GLU A 286 -4.15 36.47 8.09
C GLU A 286 -3.59 37.40 9.19
N GLU A 287 -3.10 38.60 8.83
CA GLU A 287 -2.55 39.58 9.78
C GLU A 287 -3.64 40.46 10.42
N LEU A 288 -4.78 40.66 9.74
CA LEU A 288 -5.87 41.53 10.19
C LEU A 288 -7.12 40.78 10.68
N ASP A 289 -7.46 39.66 10.06
CA ASP A 289 -8.74 38.95 10.27
C ASP A 289 -8.62 37.76 11.25
N GLY A 290 -7.40 37.42 11.68
CA GLY A 290 -7.14 36.27 12.54
C GLY A 290 -7.09 34.93 11.78
N PRO A 291 -7.00 33.79 12.47
CA PRO A 291 -6.85 32.50 11.81
C PRO A 291 -8.14 32.10 11.05
N PRO A 292 -8.02 31.44 9.88
CA PRO A 292 -9.16 31.04 9.09
C PRO A 292 -10.09 30.11 9.90
N PRO A 293 -11.42 30.21 9.70
CA PRO A 293 -12.43 29.53 10.54
C PRO A 293 -12.39 28.01 10.42
N SER A 294 -11.68 27.46 9.42
CA SER A 294 -11.47 26.02 9.33
C SER A 294 -10.16 25.67 8.68
N ILE A 295 -9.53 24.61 9.20
CA ILE A 295 -8.38 23.97 8.54
C ILE A 295 -8.89 23.33 7.24
N PRO A 296 -8.30 23.64 6.07
CA PRO A 296 -8.79 23.11 4.80
C PRO A 296 -8.53 21.60 4.68
N VAL A 297 -9.39 20.95 3.91
CA VAL A 297 -9.29 19.51 3.62
C VAL A 297 -8.45 19.31 2.38
N ARG A 298 -7.33 18.58 2.51
CA ARG A 298 -6.52 18.12 1.38
C ARG A 298 -6.86 16.67 1.09
N VAL A 299 -7.27 16.39 -0.14
CA VAL A 299 -7.61 15.04 -0.60
C VAL A 299 -6.46 14.48 -1.44
N PHE A 300 -5.98 13.29 -1.11
CA PHE A 300 -5.08 12.51 -1.96
C PHE A 300 -5.80 11.27 -2.45
N VAL A 301 -5.95 11.13 -3.76
CA VAL A 301 -6.68 10.03 -4.39
C VAL A 301 -5.69 9.02 -4.94
N LEU A 302 -5.63 7.84 -4.34
CA LEU A 302 -4.83 6.72 -4.82
C LEU A 302 -5.50 6.11 -6.04
N SER A 303 -4.75 5.99 -7.14
CA SER A 303 -5.25 5.50 -8.42
C SER A 303 -4.18 4.73 -9.19
N SER A 304 -4.63 3.88 -10.11
CA SER A 304 -3.74 3.14 -11.03
C SER A 304 -3.63 3.87 -12.37
N ALA A 305 -2.61 3.55 -13.17
CA ALA A 305 -2.49 4.05 -14.54
C ALA A 305 -3.77 3.77 -15.35
N ALA A 306 -4.34 2.56 -15.20
CA ALA A 306 -5.57 2.14 -15.87
C ALA A 306 -6.81 2.99 -15.54
N THR A 307 -6.87 3.57 -14.33
CA THR A 307 -8.03 4.35 -13.86
C THR A 307 -7.77 5.86 -13.80
N LYS A 308 -6.55 6.31 -14.11
CA LYS A 308 -6.09 7.71 -14.08
C LYS A 308 -7.08 8.68 -14.71
N ALA A 309 -7.51 8.42 -15.95
CA ALA A 309 -8.40 9.32 -16.68
C ALA A 309 -9.78 9.45 -16.02
N ALA A 310 -10.33 8.34 -15.51
CA ALA A 310 -11.62 8.34 -14.82
C ALA A 310 -11.52 9.05 -13.46
N ALA A 311 -10.46 8.78 -12.69
CA ALA A 311 -10.21 9.42 -11.40
C ALA A 311 -10.00 10.94 -11.56
N SER A 312 -9.21 11.36 -12.55
CA SER A 312 -8.92 12.78 -12.84
C SER A 312 -10.20 13.59 -13.10
N ARG A 313 -11.15 13.05 -13.88
CA ARG A 313 -12.44 13.72 -14.12
C ARG A 313 -13.27 13.88 -12.85
N ARG A 314 -13.22 12.89 -11.95
CA ARG A 314 -14.00 12.88 -10.71
C ARG A 314 -13.44 13.83 -9.66
N ILE A 315 -12.12 14.01 -9.58
CA ILE A 315 -11.50 14.91 -8.60
C ILE A 315 -11.59 16.38 -9.00
N ALA A 316 -11.88 16.70 -10.26
CA ALA A 316 -11.98 18.07 -10.76
C ALA A 316 -13.05 18.94 -10.06
N VAL A 317 -14.01 18.32 -9.37
CA VAL A 317 -15.04 19.02 -8.58
C VAL A 317 -14.61 19.30 -7.13
N LEU A 318 -13.48 18.75 -6.69
CA LEU A 318 -12.94 18.94 -5.35
C LEU A 318 -12.10 20.23 -5.32
N PRO A 319 -12.23 21.05 -4.27
CA PRO A 319 -11.51 22.32 -4.19
C PRO A 319 -10.01 22.12 -4.02
N ASP A 320 -9.59 21.07 -3.31
CA ASP A 320 -8.21 20.81 -2.97
C ASP A 320 -7.92 19.30 -2.97
N ALA A 321 -7.69 18.76 -4.17
CA ALA A 321 -7.45 17.34 -4.39
C ALA A 321 -6.31 17.08 -5.37
N GLU A 322 -5.61 15.96 -5.16
CA GLU A 322 -4.55 15.51 -6.04
C GLU A 322 -4.62 14.00 -6.24
N LEU A 323 -4.21 13.57 -7.44
CA LEU A 323 -4.07 12.17 -7.78
C LEU A 323 -2.67 11.67 -7.40
N VAL A 324 -2.61 10.59 -6.63
CA VAL A 324 -1.40 9.83 -6.34
C VAL A 324 -1.44 8.56 -7.17
N LEU A 325 -0.59 8.52 -8.19
CA LEU A 325 -0.54 7.42 -9.15
C LEU A 325 0.51 6.38 -8.75
N ALA A 326 0.18 5.11 -8.95
CA ALA A 326 1.20 4.10 -9.16
C ALA A 326 1.91 4.43 -10.47
N VAL A 327 3.17 4.84 -10.40
CA VAL A 327 3.97 5.18 -11.59
C VAL A 327 4.32 3.87 -12.29
N GLU A 328 3.94 3.74 -13.55
CA GLU A 328 4.61 2.81 -14.47
C GLU A 328 5.86 3.54 -14.95
N ASP A 329 7.03 2.92 -14.81
CA ASP A 329 8.27 3.42 -15.40
C ASP A 329 8.12 3.42 -16.93
N ASP A 330 7.52 4.47 -17.48
CA ASP A 330 7.45 4.77 -18.93
C ASP A 330 6.99 6.23 -19.17
N GLU A 331 7.46 7.17 -18.34
CA GLU A 331 7.65 8.55 -18.81
C GLU A 331 9.14 8.73 -19.12
N GLU A 332 9.53 8.19 -20.28
CA GLU A 332 10.67 8.68 -21.03
C GLU A 332 10.44 10.20 -21.19
N ILE A 333 11.15 10.98 -20.37
CA ILE A 333 11.18 12.43 -20.45
C ILE A 333 11.49 12.76 -21.92
N ASP A 334 10.52 13.34 -22.63
CA ASP A 334 10.71 13.95 -23.94
C ASP A 334 11.76 15.06 -23.78
N LYS A 335 13.03 14.65 -23.87
CA LYS A 335 14.15 15.55 -24.07
C LYS A 335 13.99 16.02 -25.49
N GLY A 336 13.24 17.10 -25.63
CA GLY A 336 12.89 17.73 -26.88
C GLY A 336 14.03 17.63 -27.88
N ALA A 337 13.79 16.88 -28.95
CA ALA A 337 14.69 16.81 -30.08
C ALA A 337 14.79 18.21 -30.69
N GLY A 338 15.79 18.96 -30.23
CA GLY A 338 16.28 20.17 -30.84
C GLY A 338 16.58 19.88 -32.30
N ARG A 339 15.72 20.42 -33.16
CA ARG A 339 15.80 20.38 -34.61
C ARG A 339 17.11 21.01 -35.07
N TRP A 340 18.17 20.21 -35.18
CA TRP A 340 19.37 20.58 -35.89
C TRP A 340 19.20 20.25 -37.37
N LEU A 341 19.03 21.32 -38.16
CA LEU A 341 19.14 21.32 -39.61
C LEU A 341 20.53 20.82 -40.01
N GLY A 342 20.59 19.62 -40.57
CA GLY A 342 21.80 19.02 -41.13
C GLY A 342 21.49 18.33 -42.46
N SER A 343 21.72 19.08 -43.54
CA SER A 343 21.92 18.69 -44.94
C SER A 343 21.97 17.19 -45.29
N ALA A 344 21.07 16.79 -46.19
CA ALA A 344 21.02 15.48 -46.84
C ALA A 344 22.25 15.17 -47.72
N PRO A 345 22.73 13.91 -47.78
CA PRO A 345 23.46 13.41 -48.93
C PRO A 345 22.48 12.86 -49.97
N ARG A 346 22.59 13.37 -51.20
CA ARG A 346 21.84 12.90 -52.38
C ARG A 346 22.23 11.46 -52.72
N SER A 347 21.23 10.66 -53.02
CA SER A 347 21.35 9.33 -53.60
C SER A 347 21.93 9.37 -55.02
N SER A 348 22.54 8.23 -55.36
CA SER A 348 23.15 7.86 -56.62
C SER A 348 22.18 7.82 -57.81
N SER A 349 22.65 8.32 -58.96
CA SER A 349 22.75 7.61 -60.26
C SER A 349 22.78 8.64 -61.40
N TRP A 350 23.70 8.46 -62.35
CA TRP A 350 23.51 8.45 -63.82
C TRP A 350 24.86 8.67 -64.53
N ARG A 351 25.27 7.61 -65.26
CA ARG A 351 26.41 7.44 -66.20
C ARG A 351 27.79 7.20 -65.61
#